data_AF-A0A356PYK4-F1
#
_entry.id   AF-A0A356PYK4-F1
#
_cell.length_a   1.000
_cell.length_b   1.000
_cell.length_c   1.000
_cell.angle_alpha   90.00
_cell.angle_beta   90.00
_cell.angle_gamma   90.00
#
_symmetry.space_group_name_H-M   'P 1'
#
loop_
_entity.id
_entity.type
_entity.pdbx_description
1 polymer ?
#
loop_
_entity_poly.entity_id
_entity_poly.type
_entity_poly.pdbx_seq_one_letter_code
_entity_poly.pdbx_strand_id
1 'polypeptide(L)' 'MNIYLDAGHHVSFGTFPLRGDDLTSAMRIASDIGYRSFDTAQMYQNEREVGDCLRTLGLPRDELLITTKVSPRN' A
#
# COMPACT_ATOMS: atom_id res chain seq x y z
N MET A 1 14.94 14.54 -8.34
CA MET A 1 15.61 14.53 -7.02
C MET A 1 15.03 13.33 -6.28
N ASN A 2 15.83 12.29 -6.05
CA ASN A 2 15.37 11.05 -5.44
C ASN A 2 15.99 10.94 -4.05
N ILE A 3 15.17 10.69 -3.03
CA ILE A 3 15.63 10.45 -1.66
C ILE A 3 15.79 8.93 -1.51
N TYR A 4 17.02 8.48 -1.31
CA TYR A 4 17.37 7.07 -1.13
C TYR A 4 17.58 6.82 0.36
N LEU A 5 16.60 6.19 1.02
CA LEU A 5 16.74 5.73 2.41
C LEU A 5 17.18 4.25 2.49
N ASP A 6 16.97 3.48 1.41
CA ASP A 6 17.57 2.16 1.14
C ASP A 6 17.35 1.80 -0.35
N ALA A 7 17.94 0.70 -0.84
CA ALA A 7 17.70 0.13 -2.17
C ALA A 7 16.30 -0.50 -2.23
N GLY A 8 15.29 0.32 -2.55
CA GLY A 8 13.89 -0.12 -2.62
C GLY A 8 12.98 0.86 -3.35
N HIS A 9 11.67 0.64 -3.27
CA HIS A 9 10.67 1.45 -3.95
C HIS A 9 10.57 2.87 -3.38
N HIS A 10 11.10 3.86 -4.12
CA HIS A 10 11.25 5.26 -3.69
C HIS A 10 9.95 6.06 -3.56
N VAL A 11 8.85 5.54 -4.10
CA VAL A 11 7.53 6.18 -4.04
C VAL A 11 6.53 5.15 -3.53
N SER A 12 5.74 5.56 -2.53
CA SER A 12 4.70 4.72 -1.93
C SER A 12 3.32 5.23 -2.31
N PHE A 13 2.42 4.29 -2.60
CA PHE A 13 1.01 4.56 -2.81
C PHE A 13 0.31 4.65 -1.45
N GLY A 14 -0.24 5.81 -1.11
CA GLY A 14 -1.00 6.02 0.13
C GLY A 14 -2.46 5.60 -0.02
N THR A 15 -3.01 4.90 0.97
CA THR A 15 -4.37 4.36 0.92
C THR A 15 -5.42 5.21 1.62
N PHE A 16 -5.07 6.36 2.21
CA PHE A 16 -6.04 7.25 2.84
C PHE A 16 -6.66 8.22 1.81
N PRO A 17 -7.98 8.49 1.84
CA PRO A 17 -9.02 7.90 2.69
C PRO A 17 -9.79 6.75 1.99
N LEU A 18 -9.15 6.05 1.04
CA LEU A 18 -9.80 5.11 0.13
C LEU A 18 -10.42 3.91 0.87
N ARG A 19 -11.57 3.45 0.36
CA ARG A 19 -12.36 2.31 0.86
C ARG A 19 -13.01 1.55 -0.30
N GLY A 20 -13.34 0.28 -0.06
CA GLY A 20 -14.14 -0.54 -0.97
C GLY A 20 -13.58 -0.57 -2.40
N ASP A 21 -14.44 -0.27 -3.36
CA ASP A 21 -14.11 -0.32 -4.79
C ASP A 21 -13.07 0.73 -5.19
N ASP A 22 -13.08 1.91 -4.56
CA ASP A 22 -12.09 2.97 -4.83
C ASP A 22 -10.68 2.54 -4.39
N LEU A 23 -10.58 1.93 -3.21
CA LEU A 23 -9.31 1.35 -2.73
C LEU A 23 -8.80 0.30 -3.71
N THR A 24 -9.67 -0.66 -4.06
CA THR A 24 -9.30 -1.80 -4.90
C THR A 24 -8.88 -1.34 -6.31
N SER A 25 -9.67 -0.44 -6.91
CA SER A 25 -9.41 0.09 -8.25
C SER A 25 -8.11 0.89 -8.28
N ALA A 26 -7.90 1.77 -7.29
CA ALA A 26 -6.70 2.59 -7.23
C ALA A 26 -5.44 1.75 -6.97
N MET A 27 -5.50 0.73 -6.10
CA MET A 27 -4.39 -0.19 -5.86
C MET A 27 -4.05 -1.04 -7.09
N ARG A 28 -5.05 -1.49 -7.86
CA ARG A 28 -4.84 -2.20 -9.12
C ARG A 28 -4.14 -1.32 -10.15
N ILE A 29 -4.62 -0.08 -10.32
CA ILE A 29 -3.98 0.89 -11.22
C ILE A 29 -2.54 1.17 -10.76
N ALA A 30 -2.32 1.39 -9.46
CA ALA A 30 -1.00 1.63 -8.91
C ALA A 30 -0.05 0.45 -9.20
N SER A 31 -0.51 -0.79 -9.00
CA SER A 31 0.23 -2.01 -9.34
C SER A 31 0.57 -2.08 -10.83
N ASP A 32 -0.40 -1.81 -11.70
CA ASP A 32 -0.26 -1.87 -13.16
C ASP A 32 0.76 -0.85 -13.68
N ILE A 33 0.86 0.32 -13.05
CA ILE A 33 1.86 1.36 -13.40
C ILE A 33 3.20 1.19 -12.69
N GLY A 34 3.38 0.12 -11.90
CA GLY A 34 4.67 -0.27 -11.32
C GLY A 34 4.88 0.07 -9.85
N TYR A 35 3.86 0.52 -9.11
CA TYR A 35 3.99 0.64 -7.66
C TYR A 35 4.17 -0.74 -7.04
N ARG A 36 5.03 -0.76 -6.03
CA ARG A 36 5.33 -1.93 -5.20
C ARG A 36 5.44 -1.57 -3.72
N SER A 37 5.36 -0.28 -3.40
CA SER A 37 5.25 0.21 -2.02
C SER A 37 3.84 0.73 -1.77
N PHE A 38 3.21 0.21 -0.71
CA PHE A 38 1.85 0.54 -0.29
C PHE A 38 1.85 0.98 1.18
N ASP A 39 1.23 2.13 1.46
CA ASP A 39 1.19 2.76 2.77
C ASP A 39 -0.24 2.85 3.31
N THR A 40 -0.47 2.24 4.47
CA THR A 40 -1.73 2.27 5.23
C THR A 40 -1.48 2.69 6.69
N ALA A 41 -2.49 2.63 7.54
CA ALA A 41 -2.40 2.87 8.98
C ALA A 41 -3.58 2.22 9.70
N GLN A 42 -3.39 1.83 10.96
CA GLN A 42 -4.47 1.36 11.83
C GLN A 42 -5.62 2.37 11.92
N MET A 43 -5.30 3.67 12.00
CA MET A 43 -6.29 4.74 12.05
C MET A 43 -7.14 4.86 10.77
N TYR A 44 -6.66 4.37 9.62
CA TYR A 44 -7.43 4.40 8.38
C TYR A 44 -8.52 3.33 8.36
N GLN A 45 -8.41 2.32 9.24
CA GLN A 45 -9.35 1.19 9.36
C GLN A 45 -9.61 0.46 8.03
N ASN A 46 -8.61 0.39 7.15
CA ASN A 46 -8.69 -0.28 5.84
C ASN A 46 -7.58 -1.34 5.63
N GLU A 47 -6.80 -1.68 6.67
CA GLU A 47 -5.68 -2.65 6.56
C GLU A 47 -6.13 -4.03 6.06
N ARG A 48 -7.34 -4.47 6.47
CA ARG A 48 -7.92 -5.73 5.98
C ARG A 48 -8.18 -5.67 4.48
N GLU A 49 -8.86 -4.61 4.03
CA GLU A 49 -9.18 -4.39 2.60
C GLU A 49 -7.90 -4.27 1.76
N VAL A 50 -6.88 -3.57 2.26
CA VAL A 50 -5.55 -3.49 1.62
C VAL A 50 -4.93 -4.88 1.51
N GLY A 51 -4.94 -5.67 2.58
CA GLY A 51 -4.41 -7.03 2.57
C GLY A 51 -5.15 -7.96 1.62
N ASP A 52 -6.48 -7.83 1.52
CA ASP A 52 -7.30 -8.56 0.56
C ASP A 52 -6.94 -8.16 -0.88
N CYS A 53 -6.85 -6.86 -1.17
CA CYS A 53 -6.48 -6.37 -2.49
C CYS A 53 -5.07 -6.85 -2.91
N LEU A 54 -4.07 -6.73 -2.03
CA LEU A 54 -2.70 -7.21 -2.32
C LEU A 54 -2.65 -8.69 -2.71
N ARG A 55 -3.46 -9.55 -2.07
CA ARG A 55 -3.56 -10.98 -2.44
C ARG A 55 -4.07 -11.19 -3.87
N THR A 56 -4.93 -10.30 -4.36
CA THR A 56 -5.51 -10.39 -5.71
C THR A 56 -4.58 -9.85 -6.81
N LEU A 57 -3.54 -9.10 -6.47
CA LEU A 57 -2.62 -8.52 -7.46
C LEU A 57 -1.65 -9.55 -8.06
N GLY A 58 -1.49 -10.72 -7.45
CA GLY A 58 -0.59 -11.77 -7.93
C GLY A 58 0.90 -11.41 -7.88
N LEU A 59 1.27 -10.37 -7.13
CA LEU A 59 2.66 -9.92 -6.96
C LEU A 59 3.39 -10.79 -5.91
N PRO A 60 4.65 -11.18 -6.15
CA PRO A 60 5.48 -11.85 -5.16
C PRO A 60 5.63 -11.01 -3.88
N ARG A 61 5.60 -11.65 -2.71
CA ARG A 61 5.63 -10.92 -1.43
C ARG A 61 6.96 -10.18 -1.22
N ASP A 62 8.06 -10.72 -1.70
CA ASP A 62 9.40 -10.13 -1.65
C ASP A 62 9.57 -8.90 -2.57
N GLU A 63 8.69 -8.72 -3.55
CA GLU A 63 8.62 -7.48 -4.33
C GLU A 63 7.83 -6.37 -3.64
N LEU A 64 7.09 -6.67 -2.57
CA LEU A 64 6.20 -5.70 -1.92
C LEU A 64 6.85 -5.06 -0.69
N LEU A 65 6.84 -3.72 -0.67
CA LEU A 65 7.06 -2.94 0.54
C LEU A 65 5.71 -2.50 1.10
N ILE A 66 5.41 -2.86 2.35
CA ILE A 66 4.13 -2.55 2.98
C ILE A 66 4.40 -1.81 4.28
N THR A 67 3.88 -0.59 4.38
CA THR A 67 4.02 0.26 5.55
C THR A 67 2.66 0.41 6.23
N THR A 68 2.63 0.20 7.55
CA THR A 68 1.50 0.60 8.41
C THR A 68 1.99 1.44 9.58
N LYS A 69 1.06 2.05 10.32
CA LYS A 69 1.33 2.98 11.41
C LYS A 69 0.53 2.56 12.64
N VAL A 70 1.20 2.56 13.79
CA VAL A 70 0.58 2.28 15.08
C VAL A 70 -0.30 3.46 15.49
N SER A 71 -1.53 3.17 15.89
CA SER A 71 -2.48 4.13 16.42
C SER A 71 -1.98 4.65 17.78
N PRO A 72 -2.17 5.94 18.10
CA PRO A 72 -1.91 6.46 19.45
C PRO A 72 -2.77 5.82 20.56
N ARG A 73 -3.78 5.03 20.21
CA ARG A 73 -4.72 4.39 21.16
C ARG A 73 -4.45 2.90 21.41
N ASN A 74 -3.29 2.39 20.99
CA ASN A 74 -2.96 0.97 21.04
C ASN A 74 -2.61 0.48 22.45
#